data_AF-A0A955X2H3-F1
#
_entry.id   AF-A0A955X2H3-F1
#
_cell.length_a   1.000
_cell.length_b   1.000
_cell.length_c   1.000
_cell.angle_alpha   90.00
_cell.angle_beta   90.00
_cell.angle_gamma   90.00
#
_symmetry.space_group_name_H-M   'P 1'
#
loop_
_entity.id
_entity.type
_entity.pdbx_description
1 polymer ?
#
loop_
_entity_poly.entity_id
_entity_poly.type
_entity_poly.pdbx_seq_one_letter_code
_entity_poly.pdbx_strand_id
1 'polypeptide(L)'
;TRIQFASKLTSCALHVGLLGKGRTTRPVTVPTVEPLALGYLLYLLRGVTHDGTPLDNPYLASLGLTGATLHDRLRRVPGLTFRVQAGVVDLAWHHPDLTAWAQAHLPLRGAA
;
A
#
# COMPACT_ATOMS: atom_id res chain seq x y z
N THR A 1 -18.30 -28.82 6.63
CA THR A 1 -16.94 -28.37 7.07
C THR A 1 -16.54 -27.03 6.46
N ARG A 2 -16.40 -26.87 5.13
CA ARG A 2 -15.96 -25.59 4.51
C ARG A 2 -16.83 -24.37 4.83
N ILE A 3 -18.16 -24.53 4.81
CA ILE A 3 -19.11 -23.44 5.13
C ILE A 3 -18.97 -22.96 6.58
N GLN A 4 -18.83 -23.89 7.53
CA GLN A 4 -18.67 -23.54 8.95
C GLN A 4 -17.35 -22.80 9.22
N PHE A 5 -16.26 -23.18 8.55
CA PHE A 5 -14.99 -22.43 8.62
C PHE A 5 -15.11 -21.04 8.01
N ALA A 6 -15.74 -20.91 6.84
CA ALA A 6 -15.97 -19.62 6.21
C ALA A 6 -16.83 -18.69 7.09
N SER A 7 -17.92 -19.20 7.67
CA SER A 7 -18.77 -18.42 8.59
C SER A 7 -17.99 -17.94 9.82
N LYS A 8 -17.17 -18.80 10.43
CA LYS A 8 -16.34 -18.44 11.59
C LYS A 8 -15.28 -17.39 11.22
N LEU A 9 -14.56 -17.57 10.11
CA LEU A 9 -13.57 -16.60 9.62
C LEU A 9 -14.20 -15.24 9.30
N THR A 10 -15.37 -15.23 8.66
CA THR A 10 -16.09 -13.99 8.33
C THR A 10 -16.58 -13.28 9.59
N SER A 11 -16.96 -14.04 10.63
CA SER A 11 -17.35 -13.48 11.93
C SER A 11 -16.15 -12.88 12.66
N CYS A 12 -15.00 -13.58 12.67
CA CYS A 12 -13.76 -13.03 13.22
C CYS A 12 -13.33 -11.76 12.48
N ALA A 13 -13.31 -11.79 11.14
CA ALA A 13 -12.95 -10.64 10.31
C ALA A 13 -13.87 -9.43 10.54
N LEU A 14 -15.17 -9.65 10.78
CA LEU A 14 -16.09 -8.59 11.19
C LEU A 14 -15.74 -8.05 12.58
N HIS A 15 -15.44 -8.92 13.56
CA HIS A 15 -15.10 -8.51 14.93
C HIS A 15 -13.81 -7.69 15.01
N VAL A 16 -12.80 -8.05 14.22
CA VAL A 16 -11.53 -7.30 14.15
C VAL A 16 -11.60 -6.12 13.17
N GLY A 17 -12.78 -5.80 12.63
CA GLY A 17 -13.01 -4.65 11.76
C GLY A 17 -12.49 -4.80 10.33
N LEU A 18 -11.96 -5.96 9.93
CA LEU A 18 -11.51 -6.22 8.55
C LEU A 18 -12.67 -6.22 7.54
N LEU A 19 -13.90 -6.47 8.01
CA LEU A 19 -15.13 -6.37 7.24
C LEU A 19 -16.10 -5.40 7.91
N GLY A 20 -16.82 -4.64 7.10
CA GLY A 20 -17.88 -3.75 7.53
C GLY A 20 -19.20 -4.50 7.67
N LYS A 21 -20.15 -3.88 8.37
CA LYS A 21 -21.49 -4.44 8.56
C LYS A 21 -22.24 -4.45 7.22
N GLY A 22 -22.70 -5.62 6.79
CA GLY A 22 -23.47 -5.80 5.55
C GLY A 22 -24.03 -7.22 5.43
N ARG A 23 -25.29 -7.34 5.00
CA ARG A 23 -25.98 -8.65 4.88
C ARG A 23 -25.63 -9.39 3.59
N THR A 24 -25.38 -8.66 2.51
CA THR A 24 -25.11 -9.18 1.16
C THR A 24 -23.73 -8.78 0.64
N THR A 25 -23.34 -7.52 0.82
CA THR A 25 -21.99 -7.00 0.52
C THR A 25 -21.37 -6.48 1.81
N ARG A 26 -20.46 -7.25 2.43
CA ARG A 26 -19.64 -6.73 3.54
C ARG A 26 -18.46 -5.97 2.92
N PRO A 27 -18.42 -4.64 3.01
CA PRO A 27 -17.27 -3.90 2.49
C PRO A 27 -16.04 -4.32 3.29
N VAL A 28 -14.90 -4.50 2.62
CA VAL A 28 -13.66 -4.77 3.34
C VAL A 28 -13.20 -3.46 4.00
N THR A 29 -13.14 -3.41 5.33
CA THR A 29 -12.70 -2.23 6.11
C THR A 29 -11.24 -2.30 6.51
N VAL A 30 -10.48 -3.31 6.05
CA VAL A 30 -9.04 -3.34 6.28
C VAL A 30 -8.46 -1.97 5.95
N PRO A 31 -7.62 -1.38 6.82
CA PRO A 31 -7.07 -0.07 6.55
C PRO A 31 -6.30 -0.18 5.24
N THR A 32 -6.78 0.52 4.23
CA THR A 32 -6.03 0.72 3.00
C THR A 32 -4.75 1.43 3.43
N VAL A 33 -3.59 0.83 3.15
CA VAL A 33 -2.28 1.47 3.37
C VAL A 33 -2.39 2.91 2.90
N GLU A 34 -2.24 3.84 3.85
CA GLU A 34 -2.40 5.26 3.59
C GLU A 34 -1.36 5.70 2.55
N PRO A 35 -1.69 6.64 1.64
CA PRO A 35 -0.74 7.07 0.62
C PRO A 35 0.62 7.53 1.18
N LEU A 36 0.63 8.15 2.37
CA LEU A 36 1.86 8.51 3.08
C LEU A 36 2.65 7.28 3.55
N ALA A 37 2.00 6.29 4.14
CA ALA A 37 2.65 5.05 4.55
C ALA A 37 3.23 4.29 3.35
N LEU A 38 2.54 4.30 2.21
CA LEU A 38 3.06 3.73 0.96
C LEU A 38 4.27 4.52 0.43
N GLY A 39 4.24 5.86 0.51
CA GLY A 39 5.40 6.70 0.17
C GLY A 39 6.63 6.38 1.02
N TYR A 40 6.46 6.30 2.34
CA TYR A 40 7.53 5.88 3.26
C TYR A 40 8.13 4.53 2.84
N LEU A 41 7.27 3.55 2.60
CA LEU A 41 7.69 2.20 2.24
C LEU A 41 8.45 2.18 0.90
N LEU A 42 8.01 2.94 -0.10
CA LEU A 42 8.69 2.99 -1.40
C LEU A 42 10.05 3.66 -1.30
N TYR A 43 10.16 4.78 -0.57
CA TYR A 43 11.45 5.45 -0.35
C TYR A 43 12.42 4.59 0.49
N LEU A 44 11.89 3.78 1.42
CA LEU A 44 12.68 2.79 2.16
C LEU A 44 13.18 1.66 1.25
N LEU A 45 12.29 1.08 0.44
CA LEU A 45 12.62 -0.02 -0.47
C LEU A 45 13.47 0.40 -1.66
N ARG A 46 13.52 1.70 -2.01
CA ARG A 46 14.39 2.23 -3.06
C ARG A 46 15.86 1.85 -2.85
N GLY A 47 16.30 1.74 -1.60
CA GLY A 47 17.67 1.35 -1.25
C GLY A 47 17.89 -0.17 -1.19
N VAL A 48 16.85 -0.98 -1.38
CA VAL A 48 16.91 -2.44 -1.23
C VAL A 48 17.02 -3.11 -2.60
N THR A 49 18.14 -3.80 -2.81
CA THR A 49 18.34 -4.61 -4.01
C THR A 49 17.49 -5.87 -3.94
N HIS A 50 16.81 -6.17 -5.03
CA HIS A 50 16.01 -7.38 -5.23
C HIS A 50 15.97 -7.69 -6.72
N ASP A 51 15.68 -8.94 -7.06
CA ASP A 51 15.50 -9.34 -8.44
C ASP A 51 14.15 -8.83 -8.98
N GLY A 52 14.15 -8.34 -10.22
CA GLY A 52 12.95 -7.85 -10.90
C GLY A 52 12.85 -6.32 -10.97
N THR A 53 11.62 -5.83 -11.18
CA THR A 53 11.34 -4.39 -11.20
C THR A 53 11.07 -3.88 -9.79
N PRO A 54 11.27 -2.58 -9.50
CA PRO A 54 10.92 -2.00 -8.20
C PRO A 54 9.45 -2.22 -7.78
N LEU A 55 8.56 -2.48 -8.74
CA LEU A 55 7.14 -2.75 -8.50
C LEU A 55 6.83 -4.24 -8.30
N ASP A 56 7.72 -5.14 -8.73
CA ASP A 56 7.66 -6.58 -8.47
C ASP A 56 8.38 -6.94 -7.16
N ASN A 57 8.41 -6.01 -6.22
CA ASN A 57 9.09 -6.21 -4.95
C ASN A 57 8.34 -7.27 -4.09
N PRO A 58 9.01 -8.33 -3.60
CA PRO A 58 8.39 -9.36 -2.76
C PRO A 58 7.71 -8.80 -1.50
N TYR A 59 8.21 -7.70 -0.96
CA TYR A 59 7.62 -7.02 0.19
C TYR A 59 6.28 -6.38 -0.16
N LEU A 60 6.17 -5.69 -1.30
CA LEU A 60 4.90 -5.16 -1.80
C LEU A 60 3.89 -6.29 -2.04
N ALA A 61 4.34 -7.41 -2.60
CA ALA A 61 3.50 -8.59 -2.81
C ALA A 61 2.94 -9.16 -1.49
N SER A 62 3.76 -9.22 -0.43
CA SER A 62 3.32 -9.67 0.90
C SER A 62 2.22 -8.81 1.51
N LEU A 63 2.14 -7.53 1.11
CA LEU A 63 1.11 -6.58 1.53
C LEU A 63 -0.13 -6.61 0.63
N GLY A 64 -0.16 -7.51 -0.36
CA GLY A 64 -1.22 -7.56 -1.38
C GLY A 64 -1.21 -6.35 -2.32
N LEU A 65 -0.11 -5.61 -2.38
CA LEU A 65 0.05 -4.46 -3.26
C LEU A 65 0.69 -4.92 -4.58
N THR A 66 -0.14 -5.44 -5.48
CA THR A 66 0.31 -5.94 -6.79
C THR A 66 -0.58 -5.43 -7.93
N GLY A 67 -0.02 -5.42 -9.14
CA GLY A 67 -0.74 -5.13 -10.39
C GLY A 67 -1.49 -3.79 -10.37
N ALA A 68 -2.73 -3.80 -10.90
CA ALA A 68 -3.55 -2.59 -11.04
C ALA A 68 -3.82 -1.88 -9.71
N THR A 69 -4.01 -2.62 -8.62
CA THR A 69 -4.23 -2.06 -7.28
C THR A 69 -3.03 -1.24 -6.80
N LEU A 70 -1.82 -1.73 -7.05
CA LEU A 70 -0.60 -0.99 -6.74
C LEU A 70 -0.53 0.28 -7.61
N HIS A 71 -0.77 0.16 -8.92
CA HIS A 71 -0.72 1.28 -9.86
C HIS A 71 -1.67 2.42 -9.47
N ASP A 72 -2.92 2.10 -9.11
CA ASP A 72 -3.90 3.11 -8.70
C ASP A 72 -3.51 3.81 -7.40
N ARG A 73 -2.86 3.08 -6.48
CA ARG A 73 -2.37 3.67 -5.22
C ARG A 73 -1.15 4.54 -5.45
N LEU A 74 -0.21 4.13 -6.31
CA LEU A 74 0.99 4.90 -6.64
C LEU A 74 0.66 6.30 -7.17
N ARG A 75 -0.43 6.44 -7.94
CA ARG A 75 -0.90 7.75 -8.43
C ARG A 75 -1.27 8.73 -7.32
N ARG A 76 -1.54 8.24 -6.11
CA ARG A 76 -1.95 9.05 -4.95
C ARG A 76 -0.80 9.29 -3.97
N VAL A 77 0.38 8.71 -4.21
CA VAL A 77 1.53 8.81 -3.29
C VAL A 77 2.23 10.17 -3.50
N PRO A 78 2.37 10.99 -2.45
CA PRO A 78 3.06 12.25 -2.56
C PRO A 78 4.58 12.06 -2.70
N GLY A 79 5.21 12.94 -3.47
CA GLY A 79 6.66 12.91 -3.70
C GLY A 79 7.11 11.85 -4.72
N LEU A 80 6.18 11.27 -5.48
CA LEU A 80 6.45 10.36 -6.59
C LEU A 80 5.68 10.80 -7.84
N THR A 81 6.22 10.51 -9.01
CA THR A 81 5.45 10.48 -10.25
C THR A 81 5.42 9.06 -10.76
N PHE A 82 4.21 8.56 -10.98
CA PHE A 82 3.98 7.23 -11.52
C PHE A 82 3.12 7.31 -12.78
N ARG A 83 3.62 6.76 -13.88
CA ARG A 83 2.92 6.67 -15.16
C ARG A 83 3.16 5.30 -15.79
N VAL A 84 2.16 4.83 -16.52
CA VAL A 84 2.28 3.65 -17.38
C VAL A 84 1.89 4.06 -18.78
N GLN A 85 2.79 3.84 -19.74
CA GLN A 85 2.55 4.12 -21.16
C GLN A 85 3.08 2.97 -21.99
N ALA A 86 2.22 2.36 -22.82
CA ALA A 86 2.58 1.26 -23.72
C ALA A 86 3.36 0.10 -23.04
N GLY A 87 3.04 -0.22 -21.79
CA GLY A 87 3.72 -1.28 -21.02
C GLY A 87 5.03 -0.83 -20.33
N VAL A 88 5.49 0.40 -20.56
CA VAL A 88 6.61 0.99 -19.84
C VAL A 88 6.11 1.67 -18.57
N VAL A 89 6.75 1.33 -17.45
CA VAL A 89 6.54 1.99 -16.15
C VAL A 89 7.55 3.12 -16.03
N ASP A 90 7.05 4.34 -15.84
CA ASP A 90 7.84 5.51 -15.46
C ASP A 90 7.58 5.83 -13.99
N LEU A 91 8.63 5.68 -13.17
CA LEU A 91 8.61 5.96 -11.74
C LEU A 91 9.73 6.96 -11.43
N ALA A 92 9.34 8.20 -11.15
CA ALA A 92 10.26 9.27 -10.79
C ALA A 92 10.11 9.67 -9.31
N TRP A 93 11.26 9.85 -8.66
CA TRP A 93 11.36 10.27 -7.26
C TRP A 93 11.55 11.78 -7.21
N HIS A 94 10.71 12.49 -6.46
CA HIS A 94 10.86 13.94 -6.28
C HIS A 94 11.92 14.32 -5.24
N HIS A 95 12.29 13.38 -4.37
CA HIS A 95 13.24 13.59 -3.28
C HIS A 95 14.47 12.68 -3.45
N PRO A 96 15.66 13.12 -3.00
CA PRO A 96 16.88 12.33 -3.13
C PRO A 96 16.83 11.04 -2.30
N ASP A 97 16.23 11.08 -1.12
CA ASP A 97 16.20 9.98 -0.16
C ASP A 97 14.96 10.03 0.74
N LEU A 98 14.83 9.02 1.62
CA LEU A 98 13.72 8.88 2.56
C LEU A 98 13.67 10.04 3.56
N THR A 99 14.81 10.57 3.99
CA THR A 99 14.90 11.64 4.99
C THR A 99 14.34 12.94 4.41
N ALA A 100 14.78 13.31 3.20
CA ALA A 100 14.27 14.50 2.50
C ALA A 100 12.77 14.38 2.21
N TRP A 101 12.30 13.20 1.80
CA TRP A 101 10.88 12.94 1.62
C TRP A 101 10.10 13.09 2.94
N ALA A 102 10.60 12.49 4.04
CA ALA A 102 9.95 12.53 5.34
C ALA A 102 9.82 13.97 5.88
N GLN A 103 10.86 14.78 5.73
CA GLN A 103 10.84 16.20 6.12
C GLN A 103 9.80 17.01 5.34
N ALA A 104 9.54 16.66 4.08
CA ALA A 104 8.59 17.38 3.23
C ALA A 104 7.13 16.97 3.46
N HIS A 105 6.86 15.70 3.81
CA HIS A 105 5.51 15.12 3.80
C HIS A 105 5.00 14.63 5.14
N LEU A 106 5.88 14.32 6.09
CA LEU A 106 5.45 13.94 7.43
C LEU A 106 5.26 15.19 8.29
N PRO A 107 4.19 15.27 9.09
CA PRO A 107 4.07 16.34 10.06
C PRO A 107 5.27 16.26 11.01
N LEU A 108 5.91 17.41 11.27
CA LEU A 108 6.91 17.55 12.33
C LEU A 108 6.24 17.21 13.67
N ARG A 109 6.23 15.94 14.05
CA ARG A 109 5.81 15.54 15.39
C ARG A 109 6.96 15.84 16.35
N GLY A 110 6.89 17.03 16.94
CA GLY A 110 7.76 17.47 18.00
C GLY A 110 7.15 18.63 18.78
N ALA A 111 6.17 18.35 19.65
CA ALA A 111 6.00 18.92 20.99
C ALA A 111 4.67 18.43 21.61
N ALA A 112 4.78 17.70 22.72
CA ALA A 112 3.79 17.38 23.77
C ALA A 112 2.39 16.91 23.36
#